data_AF-A6ICJ7-F1
#
_entry.id   AF-A6ICJ7-F1
#
_cell.length_a   1.000
_cell.length_b   1.000
_cell.length_c   1.000
_cell.angle_alpha   90.00
_cell.angle_beta   90.00
_cell.angle_gamma   90.00
#
_symmetry.space_group_name_H-M   'P 1'
#
loop_
_entity.id
_entity.type
_entity.pdbx_description
1 polymer ?
#
loop_
_entity_poly.entity_id
_entity_poly.type
_entity_poly.pdbx_seq_one_letter_code
_entity_poly.pdbx_strand_id
1 'polypeptide(L)'
;MSLLSVQKMYRRWNEAGGRAIKSEYPDPYSSSPESMMGYSYMDGYQTSSPASIPHLILELLKCEPDEPQVQAKIMAYLQQEQNNRNRQEKLSAFGLLCKMADQTLFSIVEWARSSIFFRELKVDDQMKLLQNCWSELLILDHIYRQVAHGKEGTIFLVTGEHVDYSSIISNTEVAFNNLLSLAQELVVRLRSLQFDQREFVCLKFLVLFSSDVKNLENFQLVEGVQEQVNAALLDYTLCNYPQQTEKFGQLLLRLPEIRAISKQAEDYLYYKHVNGDVPYNNLLIEMLHAKRA
;
A
#
# COMPACT_ATOMS: atom_id res chain seq x y z
N MET A 1 19.39 19.97 -0.70
CA MET A 1 18.03 20.27 -1.22
C MET A 1 17.08 19.33 -0.50
N SER A 2 16.70 19.73 0.72
CA SER A 2 16.35 18.89 1.90
C SER A 2 15.07 19.39 2.54
N LEU A 3 14.11 18.56 2.98
CA LEU A 3 12.85 18.91 3.72
C LEU A 3 11.89 19.89 3.00
N LEU A 4 12.44 20.76 2.15
CA LEU A 4 11.83 21.76 1.30
C LEU A 4 10.99 21.12 0.21
N SER A 5 11.28 19.91 -0.27
CA SER A 5 10.50 19.24 -1.31
C SER A 5 9.13 18.83 -0.77
N VAL A 6 9.10 18.19 0.40
CA VAL A 6 7.88 17.82 1.13
C VAL A 6 7.12 19.05 1.62
N GLN A 7 7.82 20.05 2.18
CA GLN A 7 7.21 21.32 2.58
C GLN A 7 6.70 22.16 1.40
N LYS A 8 7.32 22.08 0.20
CA LYS A 8 6.85 22.76 -1.02
C LYS A 8 5.62 22.10 -1.60
N MET A 9 5.52 20.76 -1.58
CA MET A 9 4.27 20.07 -1.90
C MET A 9 3.14 20.51 -0.96
N TYR A 10 3.44 20.63 0.34
CA TYR A 10 2.49 21.11 1.35
C TYR A 10 2.02 22.55 1.10
N ARG A 11 2.96 23.45 0.73
CA ARG A 11 2.65 24.87 0.46
C ARG A 11 1.76 25.05 -0.78
N ARG A 12 1.92 24.22 -1.81
CA ARG A 12 1.12 24.26 -3.05
C ARG A 12 -0.32 23.78 -2.87
N TRP A 13 -0.64 23.10 -1.78
CA TRP A 13 -1.97 22.53 -1.52
C TRP A 13 -2.84 23.44 -0.63
N ASN A 14 -2.26 24.16 0.33
CA ASN A 14 -2.99 25.11 1.18
C ASN A 14 -3.61 26.30 0.41
N GLU A 15 -3.14 26.58 -0.80
CA GLU A 15 -3.66 27.65 -1.66
C GLU A 15 -4.92 27.23 -2.46
N ALA A 16 -5.32 25.96 -2.45
CA ALA A 16 -6.35 25.41 -3.36
C ALA A 16 -7.64 24.86 -2.70
N GLY A 17 -7.78 24.89 -1.36
CA GLY A 17 -8.86 24.15 -0.67
C GLY A 17 -9.67 24.97 0.33
N GLY A 18 -10.53 25.87 -0.15
CA GLY A 18 -11.47 26.60 0.71
C GLY A 18 -12.90 26.43 0.25
N ARG A 19 -13.68 25.60 0.96
CA ARG A 19 -15.10 25.80 1.34
C ARG A 19 -15.68 24.50 1.93
N ALA A 20 -15.95 24.54 3.23
CA ALA A 20 -16.75 23.55 3.95
C ALA A 20 -18.24 23.79 3.67
N ILE A 21 -19.01 22.72 3.48
CA ILE A 21 -20.48 22.76 3.50
C ILE A 21 -20.95 21.68 4.50
N LYS A 22 -21.72 22.14 5.50
CA LYS A 22 -22.44 21.35 6.51
C LYS A 22 -23.83 20.97 5.97
N SER A 23 -24.33 19.78 6.32
CA SER A 23 -25.77 19.49 6.52
C SER A 23 -25.87 18.15 7.28
N GLU A 24 -26.23 18.12 8.55
CA GLU A 24 -27.60 18.13 9.13
C GLU A 24 -28.40 16.84 8.84
N TYR A 25 -28.49 16.00 9.88
CA TYR A 25 -29.39 14.84 10.04
C TYR A 25 -30.77 15.29 10.52
N PRO A 26 -31.82 14.47 10.26
CA PRO A 26 -32.76 14.19 11.35
C PRO A 26 -33.27 12.74 11.42
N ASP A 27 -33.32 12.19 12.63
CA ASP A 27 -34.30 11.18 13.09
C ASP A 27 -35.34 11.92 13.97
N PRO A 28 -36.61 11.46 14.06
CA PRO A 28 -36.96 10.61 15.21
C PRO A 28 -38.15 9.62 15.04
N TYR A 29 -38.07 8.51 15.77
CA TYR A 29 -39.11 7.73 16.48
C TYR A 29 -40.59 7.74 16.02
N SER A 30 -41.16 6.53 15.86
CA SER A 30 -42.49 6.17 16.42
C SER A 30 -42.67 4.65 16.56
N SER A 31 -43.37 4.22 17.62
CA SER A 31 -43.39 2.88 18.22
C SER A 31 -44.69 2.07 17.95
N SER A 32 -44.57 0.72 17.85
CA SER A 32 -45.43 -0.39 18.41
C SER A 32 -46.94 -0.55 18.04
N PRO A 33 -47.64 -1.67 18.34
CA PRO A 33 -47.26 -3.08 18.65
C PRO A 33 -48.13 -4.22 17.99
N GLU A 34 -47.75 -5.48 18.29
CA GLU A 34 -48.56 -6.73 18.40
C GLU A 34 -49.09 -7.50 17.17
N SER A 35 -48.67 -8.78 17.02
CA SER A 35 -49.55 -9.97 16.94
C SER A 35 -48.78 -11.31 16.93
N MET A 36 -49.46 -12.34 17.43
CA MET A 36 -49.00 -13.62 17.97
C MET A 36 -48.47 -14.69 17.00
N MET A 37 -47.67 -15.59 17.59
CA MET A 37 -47.45 -17.03 17.32
C MET A 37 -47.99 -17.65 16.02
N GLY A 38 -47.07 -18.26 15.27
CA GLY A 38 -47.34 -19.39 14.37
C GLY A 38 -46.07 -20.23 14.24
N TYR A 39 -46.07 -21.44 14.81
CA TYR A 39 -45.00 -22.42 14.63
C TYR A 39 -44.99 -22.87 13.16
N SER A 40 -43.84 -22.72 12.50
CA SER A 40 -43.56 -23.43 11.25
C SER A 40 -42.16 -24.02 11.34
N TYR A 41 -42.10 -25.34 11.40
CA TYR A 41 -40.89 -26.12 11.17
C TYR A 41 -40.43 -25.85 9.73
N MET A 42 -39.33 -25.13 9.57
CA MET A 42 -38.62 -25.02 8.30
C MET A 42 -37.20 -25.56 8.52
N ASP A 43 -36.99 -26.78 8.06
CA ASP A 43 -35.66 -27.31 7.75
C ASP A 43 -35.14 -26.46 6.58
N GLY A 44 -34.35 -25.44 6.92
CA GLY A 44 -33.80 -24.47 6.00
C GLY A 44 -32.30 -24.67 5.91
N TYR A 45 -31.87 -25.20 4.77
CA TYR A 45 -30.51 -25.11 4.23
C TYR A 45 -29.77 -23.89 4.76
N GLN A 46 -28.53 -24.10 5.22
CA GLN A 46 -27.54 -23.06 5.46
C GLN A 46 -27.73 -21.94 4.44
N THR A 47 -28.32 -20.84 4.91
CA THR A 47 -28.33 -19.60 4.15
C THR A 47 -26.88 -19.17 4.13
N SER A 48 -26.20 -19.44 3.01
CA SER A 48 -25.00 -18.74 2.64
C SER A 48 -25.35 -17.26 2.66
N SER A 49 -25.13 -16.62 3.81
CA SER A 49 -25.18 -15.18 3.91
C SER A 49 -24.28 -14.65 2.80
N PRO A 50 -24.76 -13.73 1.95
CA PRO A 50 -23.97 -13.26 0.83
C PRO A 50 -22.64 -12.74 1.36
N ALA A 51 -21.58 -12.95 0.57
CA ALA A 51 -20.25 -12.37 0.77
C ALA A 51 -20.39 -10.91 1.27
N SER A 52 -20.22 -10.72 2.57
CA SER A 52 -20.44 -9.45 3.24
C SER A 52 -19.08 -8.79 3.44
N ILE A 53 -18.92 -7.58 2.89
CA ILE A 53 -17.72 -6.76 3.07
C ILE A 53 -17.98 -5.82 4.25
N PRO A 54 -17.20 -5.90 5.34
CA PRO A 54 -17.33 -4.97 6.45
C PRO A 54 -17.30 -3.51 5.99
N HIS A 55 -18.15 -2.67 6.58
CA HIS A 55 -18.26 -1.24 6.21
C HIS A 55 -16.91 -0.52 6.24
N LEU A 56 -16.07 -0.83 7.23
CA LEU A 56 -14.73 -0.26 7.31
C LEU A 56 -13.91 -0.53 6.05
N ILE A 57 -13.89 -1.78 5.54
CA ILE A 57 -13.15 -2.13 4.33
C ILE A 57 -13.68 -1.35 3.12
N LEU A 58 -14.98 -1.10 3.04
CA LEU A 58 -15.55 -0.25 1.99
C LEU A 58 -15.02 1.18 2.07
N GLU A 59 -14.85 1.74 3.26
CA GLU A 59 -14.23 3.06 3.45
C GLU A 59 -12.74 3.06 3.10
N LEU A 60 -12.01 1.99 3.42
CA LEU A 60 -10.59 1.86 3.03
C LEU A 60 -10.44 1.79 1.50
N LEU A 61 -11.31 1.03 0.83
CA LEU A 61 -11.31 0.91 -0.64
C LEU A 61 -11.55 2.24 -1.34
N LYS A 62 -12.39 3.12 -0.78
CA LYS A 62 -12.62 4.47 -1.34
C LYS A 62 -11.36 5.34 -1.34
N CYS A 63 -10.37 5.01 -0.52
CA CYS A 63 -9.10 5.73 -0.48
C CYS A 63 -8.14 5.29 -1.58
N GLU A 64 -8.37 4.14 -2.24
CA GLU A 64 -7.46 3.63 -3.25
C GLU A 64 -7.37 4.55 -4.47
N PRO A 65 -6.16 4.79 -4.99
CA PRO A 65 -5.99 5.62 -6.17
C PRO A 65 -6.56 4.94 -7.42
N ASP A 66 -6.91 5.75 -8.42
CA ASP A 66 -7.21 5.26 -9.77
C ASP A 66 -5.93 4.67 -10.39
N GLU A 67 -5.84 3.34 -10.43
CA GLU A 67 -4.66 2.62 -10.89
C GLU A 67 -4.28 2.95 -12.35
N PRO A 68 -5.20 2.92 -13.33
CA PRO A 68 -4.92 3.39 -14.68
C PRO A 68 -4.36 4.81 -14.75
N GLN A 69 -4.89 5.73 -13.94
CA GLN A 69 -4.39 7.10 -13.90
C GLN A 69 -2.97 7.20 -13.33
N VAL A 70 -2.69 6.49 -12.23
CA VAL A 70 -1.33 6.43 -11.63
C VAL A 70 -0.35 5.81 -12.62
N GLN A 71 -0.70 4.69 -13.25
CA GLN A 71 0.10 4.04 -14.28
C GLN A 71 0.45 5.01 -15.43
N ALA A 72 -0.55 5.70 -15.98
CA ALA A 72 -0.35 6.65 -17.06
C ALA A 72 0.55 7.83 -16.65
N LYS A 73 0.35 8.36 -15.44
CA LYS A 73 1.17 9.45 -14.87
C LYS A 73 2.63 9.05 -14.74
N ILE A 74 2.90 7.86 -14.19
CA ILE A 74 4.28 7.36 -14.00
C ILE A 74 4.94 7.07 -15.35
N MET A 75 4.23 6.42 -16.28
CA MET A 75 4.74 6.15 -17.62
C MET A 75 5.12 7.44 -18.36
N ALA A 76 4.22 8.44 -18.36
CA ALA A 76 4.47 9.72 -19.01
C ALA A 76 5.68 10.45 -18.41
N TYR A 77 5.81 10.43 -17.07
CA TYR A 77 6.96 11.01 -16.38
C TYR A 77 8.29 10.35 -16.80
N LEU A 78 8.35 9.02 -16.84
CA LEU A 78 9.57 8.29 -17.22
C LEU A 78 9.96 8.52 -18.69
N GLN A 79 8.96 8.57 -19.58
CA GLN A 79 9.19 8.90 -20.99
C GLN A 79 9.73 10.33 -21.15
N GLN A 80 9.17 11.29 -20.43
CA GLN A 80 9.66 12.68 -20.42
C GLN A 80 11.10 12.77 -19.89
N GLU A 81 11.42 12.08 -18.79
CA GLU A 81 12.78 12.02 -18.23
C GLU A 81 13.80 11.46 -19.22
N GLN A 82 13.43 10.48 -20.05
CA GLN A 82 14.30 9.91 -21.09
C GLN A 82 14.43 10.81 -22.31
N ASN A 83 13.35 11.48 -22.72
CA ASN A 83 13.32 12.34 -23.90
C ASN A 83 14.07 13.67 -23.69
N ASN A 84 14.08 14.19 -22.46
CA ASN A 84 14.76 15.45 -22.13
C ASN A 84 16.28 15.33 -22.00
N ARG A 85 16.83 14.09 -21.98
CA ARG A 85 18.26 13.84 -21.79
C ARG A 85 18.95 13.61 -23.13
N ASN A 86 20.17 14.15 -23.25
CA ASN A 86 21.03 13.86 -24.39
C ASN A 86 21.34 12.36 -24.45
N ARG A 87 21.65 11.82 -25.64
CA ARG A 87 21.92 10.37 -25.84
C ARG A 87 23.00 9.81 -24.89
N GLN A 88 23.97 10.63 -24.48
CA GLN A 88 25.06 10.27 -23.57
C GLN A 88 24.68 10.33 -22.08
N GLU A 89 23.53 10.91 -21.72
CA GLU A 89 23.06 11.14 -20.34
C GLU A 89 21.82 10.30 -19.98
N LYS A 90 21.45 9.34 -20.84
CA LYS A 90 20.30 8.46 -20.59
C LYS A 90 20.51 7.68 -19.29
N LEU A 91 19.43 7.57 -18.50
CA LEU A 91 19.47 6.80 -17.26
C LEU A 91 19.69 5.32 -17.58
N SER A 92 20.50 4.65 -16.74
CA SER A 92 20.61 3.20 -16.73
C SER A 92 19.26 2.56 -16.38
N ALA A 93 19.11 1.25 -16.63
CA ALA A 93 17.93 0.49 -16.22
C ALA A 93 17.66 0.65 -14.71
N PHE A 94 18.71 0.56 -13.89
CA PHE A 94 18.60 0.78 -12.44
C PHE A 94 18.18 2.22 -12.10
N GLY A 95 18.71 3.23 -12.79
CA GLY A 95 18.31 4.62 -12.62
C GLY A 95 16.84 4.86 -12.96
N LEU A 96 16.33 4.22 -14.01
CA LEU A 96 14.91 4.22 -14.36
C LEU A 96 14.04 3.54 -13.29
N LEU A 97 14.47 2.39 -12.76
CA LEU A 97 13.80 1.71 -11.66
C LEU A 97 13.73 2.61 -10.41
N CYS A 98 14.81 3.32 -10.09
CA CYS A 98 14.83 4.29 -9.00
C CYS A 98 13.82 5.42 -9.23
N LYS A 99 13.77 6.01 -10.43
CA LYS A 99 12.79 7.07 -10.74
C LYS A 99 11.35 6.55 -10.73
N MET A 100 11.13 5.31 -11.17
CA MET A 100 9.82 4.66 -11.12
C MET A 100 9.36 4.44 -9.67
N ALA A 101 10.20 3.83 -8.84
CA ALA A 101 9.93 3.63 -7.42
C ALA A 101 9.72 4.96 -6.67
N ASP A 102 10.43 6.02 -7.06
CA ASP A 102 10.25 7.36 -6.52
C ASP A 102 8.84 7.91 -6.81
N GLN A 103 8.35 7.78 -8.05
CA GLN A 103 6.99 8.20 -8.40
C GLN A 103 5.90 7.32 -7.78
N THR A 104 6.15 6.02 -7.64
CA THR A 104 5.28 5.13 -6.87
C THR A 104 5.19 5.61 -5.41
N LEU A 105 6.33 5.95 -4.80
CA LEU A 105 6.37 6.46 -3.44
C LEU A 105 5.62 7.79 -3.27
N PHE A 106 5.73 8.71 -4.24
CA PHE A 106 4.88 9.92 -4.25
C PHE A 106 3.39 9.57 -4.25
N SER A 107 2.98 8.59 -5.06
CA SER A 107 1.58 8.14 -5.13
C SER A 107 1.12 7.49 -3.81
N ILE A 108 1.99 6.73 -3.14
CA ILE A 108 1.74 6.17 -1.81
C ILE A 108 1.58 7.28 -0.76
N VAL A 109 2.43 8.32 -0.80
CA VAL A 109 2.31 9.46 0.11
C VAL A 109 1.01 10.23 -0.13
N GLU A 110 0.63 10.44 -1.40
CA GLU A 110 -0.66 11.05 -1.77
C GLU A 110 -1.84 10.23 -1.22
N TRP A 111 -1.82 8.89 -1.41
CA TRP A 111 -2.80 7.96 -0.85
C TRP A 111 -2.90 8.03 0.68
N ALA A 112 -1.76 8.01 1.38
CA ALA A 112 -1.75 8.08 2.84
C ALA A 112 -2.40 9.39 3.30
N ARG A 113 -2.04 10.52 2.68
CA ARG A 113 -2.59 11.84 3.04
C ARG A 113 -4.09 11.99 2.77
N SER A 114 -4.64 11.29 1.78
CA SER A 114 -6.09 11.30 1.49
C SER A 114 -6.89 10.32 2.35
N SER A 115 -6.21 9.41 3.05
CA SER A 115 -6.85 8.33 3.82
C SER A 115 -7.58 8.86 5.06
N ILE A 116 -8.74 8.24 5.36
CA ILE A 116 -9.71 8.73 6.35
C ILE A 116 -9.11 8.98 7.74
N PHE A 117 -8.27 8.07 8.24
CA PHE A 117 -7.66 8.15 9.57
C PHE A 117 -6.37 8.96 9.58
N PHE A 118 -5.57 8.86 8.52
CA PHE A 118 -4.22 9.43 8.51
C PHE A 118 -4.24 10.96 8.48
N ARG A 119 -5.24 11.54 7.83
CA ARG A 119 -5.48 13.00 7.82
C ARG A 119 -5.83 13.59 9.19
N GLU A 120 -6.21 12.76 10.17
CA GLU A 120 -6.50 13.19 11.54
C GLU A 120 -5.23 13.34 12.39
N LEU A 121 -4.12 12.74 11.94
CA LEU A 121 -2.82 12.86 12.60
C LEU A 121 -2.17 14.21 12.30
N LYS A 122 -1.39 14.72 13.26
CA LYS A 122 -0.50 15.85 13.02
C LYS A 122 0.61 15.46 12.05
N VAL A 123 1.13 16.46 11.34
CA VAL A 123 2.18 16.27 10.32
C VAL A 123 3.41 15.54 10.88
N ASP A 124 3.80 15.80 12.12
CA ASP A 124 4.94 15.13 12.73
C ASP A 124 4.72 13.61 12.91
N ASP A 125 3.50 13.21 13.31
CA ASP A 125 3.14 11.79 13.42
C ASP A 125 2.99 11.14 12.05
N GLN A 126 2.39 11.85 11.08
CA GLN A 126 2.33 11.40 9.69
C GLN A 126 3.73 11.11 9.13
N MET A 127 4.69 11.99 9.40
CA MET A 127 6.08 11.84 8.97
C MET A 127 6.73 10.61 9.62
N LYS A 128 6.57 10.42 10.94
CA LYS A 128 7.14 9.26 11.66
C LYS A 128 6.60 7.94 11.10
N LEU A 129 5.29 7.83 10.88
CA LEU A 129 4.65 6.64 10.33
C LEU A 129 5.16 6.33 8.92
N LEU A 130 5.18 7.32 8.02
CA LEU A 130 5.67 7.13 6.65
C LEU A 130 7.17 6.80 6.61
N GLN A 131 7.98 7.46 7.43
CA GLN A 131 9.42 7.16 7.54
C GLN A 131 9.67 5.74 8.04
N ASN A 132 8.80 5.21 8.88
CA ASN A 132 8.88 3.83 9.33
C ASN A 132 8.58 2.82 8.21
N CYS A 133 7.50 3.03 7.43
CA CYS A 133 6.93 1.98 6.59
C CYS A 133 7.02 2.19 5.07
N TRP A 134 7.64 3.26 4.56
CA TRP A 134 7.64 3.59 3.13
C TRP A 134 8.10 2.44 2.21
N SER A 135 9.14 1.72 2.63
CA SER A 135 9.70 0.59 1.89
C SER A 135 8.81 -0.64 1.98
N GLU A 136 8.20 -0.91 3.14
CA GLU A 136 7.20 -1.97 3.32
C GLU A 136 6.00 -1.76 2.41
N LEU A 137 5.53 -0.51 2.26
CA LEU A 137 4.43 -0.17 1.35
C LEU A 137 4.83 -0.35 -0.12
N LEU A 138 6.04 0.03 -0.53
CA LEU A 138 6.53 -0.21 -1.89
C LEU A 138 6.63 -1.71 -2.23
N ILE A 139 7.13 -2.51 -1.29
CA ILE A 139 7.23 -3.97 -1.46
C ILE A 139 5.85 -4.61 -1.50
N LEU A 140 4.95 -4.23 -0.59
CA LEU A 140 3.56 -4.72 -0.56
C LEU A 140 2.82 -4.37 -1.86
N ASP A 141 2.95 -3.13 -2.33
CA ASP A 141 2.39 -2.66 -3.61
C ASP A 141 2.93 -3.47 -4.81
N HIS A 142 4.25 -3.69 -4.88
CA HIS A 142 4.84 -4.52 -5.91
C HIS A 142 4.31 -5.95 -5.89
N ILE A 143 4.25 -6.58 -4.71
CA ILE A 143 3.80 -7.95 -4.51
C ILE A 143 2.34 -8.08 -4.92
N TYR A 144 1.46 -7.22 -4.44
CA TYR A 144 0.04 -7.27 -4.80
C TYR A 144 -0.18 -7.07 -6.30
N ARG A 145 0.56 -6.14 -6.93
CA ARG A 145 0.55 -5.97 -8.38
C ARG A 145 0.91 -7.26 -9.11
N GLN A 146 1.90 -8.02 -8.62
CA GLN A 146 2.22 -9.32 -9.21
C GLN A 146 1.11 -10.34 -8.96
N VAL A 147 0.51 -10.37 -7.77
CA VAL A 147 -0.61 -11.27 -7.47
C VAL A 147 -1.78 -11.02 -8.43
N ALA A 148 -2.15 -9.76 -8.66
CA ALA A 148 -3.30 -9.36 -9.45
C ALA A 148 -3.07 -9.44 -10.98
N HIS A 149 -1.88 -9.06 -11.46
CA HIS A 149 -1.62 -8.84 -12.89
C HIS A 149 -0.41 -9.60 -13.45
N GLY A 150 0.41 -10.19 -12.57
CA GLY A 150 1.62 -10.90 -12.97
C GLY A 150 1.31 -12.15 -13.80
N LYS A 151 2.16 -12.43 -14.77
CA LYS A 151 2.12 -13.65 -15.59
C LYS A 151 3.36 -14.49 -15.33
N GLU A 152 3.24 -15.81 -15.48
CA GLU A 152 4.36 -16.73 -15.35
C GLU A 152 5.55 -16.30 -16.23
N GLY A 153 6.76 -16.34 -15.66
CA GLY A 153 7.98 -15.93 -16.36
C GLY A 153 8.18 -14.42 -16.56
N THR A 154 7.27 -13.56 -16.07
CA THR A 154 7.37 -12.09 -16.23
C THR A 154 7.15 -11.34 -14.91
N ILE A 155 7.65 -10.11 -14.87
CA ILE A 155 7.34 -9.12 -13.83
C ILE A 155 6.49 -8.01 -14.44
N PHE A 156 5.36 -7.69 -13.81
CA PHE A 156 4.48 -6.59 -14.21
C PHE A 156 4.88 -5.30 -13.48
N LEU A 157 5.30 -4.28 -14.22
CA LEU A 157 5.73 -2.99 -13.67
C LEU A 157 4.53 -2.08 -13.39
N VAL A 158 4.72 -1.05 -12.55
CA VAL A 158 3.70 -0.01 -12.32
C VAL A 158 3.37 0.80 -13.58
N THR A 159 4.23 0.76 -14.59
CA THR A 159 4.00 1.34 -15.92
C THR A 159 3.03 0.49 -16.76
N GLY A 160 2.64 -0.69 -16.30
CA GLY A 160 1.79 -1.63 -17.04
C GLY A 160 2.54 -2.50 -18.05
N GLU A 161 3.87 -2.47 -18.01
CA GLU A 161 4.73 -3.26 -18.88
C GLU A 161 5.04 -4.62 -18.24
N HIS A 162 5.06 -5.68 -19.04
CA HIS A 162 5.62 -6.97 -18.65
C HIS A 162 7.09 -7.02 -19.06
N VAL A 163 7.95 -7.40 -18.13
CA VAL A 163 9.38 -7.60 -18.37
C VAL A 163 9.71 -9.06 -18.07
N ASP A 164 10.41 -9.72 -18.99
CA ASP A 164 10.80 -11.12 -18.82
C ASP A 164 11.73 -11.29 -17.60
N TYR A 165 11.39 -12.24 -16.75
CA TYR A 165 12.11 -12.51 -15.50
C TYR A 165 13.57 -12.93 -15.76
N SER A 166 13.81 -13.77 -16.77
CA SER A 166 15.15 -14.20 -17.18
C SER A 166 16.02 -13.04 -17.68
N SER A 167 15.41 -12.08 -18.38
CA SER A 167 16.08 -10.86 -18.83
C SER A 167 16.48 -9.97 -17.65
N ILE A 168 15.67 -9.89 -16.58
CA ILE A 168 16.05 -9.14 -15.38
C ILE A 168 17.23 -9.83 -14.69
N ILE A 169 17.14 -11.14 -14.45
CA ILE A 169 18.17 -11.88 -13.69
C ILE A 169 19.53 -11.83 -14.39
N SER A 170 19.54 -11.96 -15.71
CA SER A 170 20.79 -11.93 -16.49
C SER A 170 21.47 -10.57 -16.52
N ASN A 171 20.73 -9.47 -16.30
CA ASN A 171 21.23 -8.09 -16.43
C ASN A 171 21.35 -7.35 -15.09
N THR A 172 21.10 -8.02 -13.96
CA THR A 172 21.15 -7.40 -12.63
C THR A 172 22.05 -8.18 -11.67
N GLU A 173 22.47 -7.50 -10.60
CA GLU A 173 23.38 -8.07 -9.61
C GLU A 173 22.72 -9.18 -8.79
N VAL A 174 23.53 -10.12 -8.32
CA VAL A 174 23.08 -11.25 -7.48
C VAL A 174 22.28 -10.78 -6.26
N ALA A 175 22.69 -9.68 -5.62
CA ALA A 175 21.96 -9.10 -4.48
C ALA A 175 20.53 -8.69 -4.85
N PHE A 176 20.33 -8.07 -6.03
CA PHE A 176 19.01 -7.71 -6.53
C PHE A 176 18.20 -8.95 -6.93
N ASN A 177 18.84 -9.95 -7.54
CA ASN A 177 18.19 -11.21 -7.91
C ASN A 177 17.64 -11.95 -6.69
N ASN A 178 18.38 -11.97 -5.59
CA ASN A 178 17.93 -12.57 -4.34
C ASN A 178 16.69 -11.85 -3.78
N LEU A 179 16.70 -10.51 -3.78
CA LEU A 179 15.54 -9.71 -3.37
C LEU A 179 14.30 -10.01 -4.21
N LEU A 180 14.48 -10.05 -5.54
CA LEU A 180 13.38 -10.32 -6.46
C LEU A 180 12.85 -11.76 -6.27
N SER A 181 13.73 -12.74 -6.06
CA SER A 181 13.33 -14.13 -5.76
C SER A 181 12.49 -14.23 -4.50
N LEU A 182 12.91 -13.59 -3.41
CA LEU A 182 12.14 -13.56 -2.15
C LEU A 182 10.75 -12.92 -2.35
N ALA A 183 10.67 -11.84 -3.13
CA ALA A 183 9.40 -11.22 -3.47
C ALA A 183 8.51 -12.18 -4.30
N GLN A 184 9.07 -12.89 -5.28
CA GLN A 184 8.31 -13.86 -6.08
C GLN A 184 7.82 -15.05 -5.27
N GLU A 185 8.61 -15.57 -4.33
CA GLU A 185 8.17 -16.63 -3.41
C GLU A 185 6.97 -16.18 -2.56
N LEU A 186 6.96 -14.91 -2.14
CA LEU A 186 5.85 -14.32 -1.42
C LEU A 186 4.61 -14.13 -2.32
N VAL A 187 4.81 -13.72 -3.57
CA VAL A 187 3.72 -13.63 -4.57
C VAL A 187 3.06 -15.00 -4.78
N VAL A 188 3.83 -16.08 -4.93
CA VAL A 188 3.30 -17.44 -5.09
C VAL A 188 2.46 -17.85 -3.87
N ARG A 189 2.97 -17.59 -2.66
CA ARG A 189 2.24 -17.88 -1.42
C ARG A 189 0.94 -17.08 -1.32
N LEU A 190 0.96 -15.78 -1.61
CA LEU A 190 -0.26 -14.96 -1.58
C LEU A 190 -1.27 -15.35 -2.67
N ARG A 191 -0.82 -15.77 -3.86
CA ARG A 191 -1.70 -16.36 -4.88
C ARG A 191 -2.37 -17.64 -4.39
N SER A 192 -1.64 -18.53 -3.69
CA SER A 192 -2.24 -19.75 -3.11
C SER A 192 -3.28 -19.46 -2.03
N LEU A 193 -3.15 -18.31 -1.34
CA LEU A 193 -4.15 -17.82 -0.39
C LEU A 193 -5.33 -17.15 -1.08
N GLN A 194 -5.34 -17.00 -2.40
CA GLN A 194 -6.34 -16.18 -3.11
C GLN A 194 -6.40 -14.76 -2.53
N PHE A 195 -5.23 -14.16 -2.30
CA PHE A 195 -5.10 -12.81 -1.76
C PHE A 195 -5.76 -11.78 -2.68
N ASP A 196 -6.69 -11.00 -2.13
CA ASP A 196 -7.51 -10.07 -2.90
C ASP A 196 -7.32 -8.59 -2.53
N GLN A 197 -8.04 -7.70 -3.22
CA GLN A 197 -7.95 -6.26 -3.02
C GLN A 197 -8.40 -5.81 -1.61
N ARG A 198 -9.42 -6.45 -1.03
CA ARG A 198 -9.96 -6.09 0.29
C ARG A 198 -8.92 -6.40 1.37
N GLU A 199 -8.28 -7.55 1.25
CA GLU A 199 -7.20 -7.98 2.13
C GLU A 199 -5.96 -7.09 1.94
N PHE A 200 -5.63 -6.74 0.69
CA PHE A 200 -4.54 -5.82 0.37
C PHE A 200 -4.69 -4.44 1.02
N VAL A 201 -5.86 -3.80 0.90
CA VAL A 201 -6.07 -2.50 1.54
C VAL A 201 -5.98 -2.61 3.07
N CYS A 202 -6.49 -3.68 3.67
CA CYS A 202 -6.32 -3.91 5.10
C CYS A 202 -4.84 -4.00 5.47
N LEU A 203 -4.04 -4.80 4.75
CA LEU A 203 -2.60 -4.93 5.01
C LEU A 203 -1.86 -3.60 4.82
N LYS A 204 -2.23 -2.76 3.84
CA LYS A 204 -1.66 -1.42 3.68
C LYS A 204 -1.89 -0.54 4.91
N PHE A 205 -3.10 -0.54 5.45
CA PHE A 205 -3.41 0.22 6.68
C PHE A 205 -2.68 -0.37 7.89
N LEU A 206 -2.58 -1.70 8.01
CA LEU A 206 -1.82 -2.33 9.10
C LEU A 206 -0.32 -2.00 9.03
N VAL A 207 0.26 -1.90 7.83
CA VAL A 207 1.65 -1.47 7.63
C VAL A 207 1.83 0.01 7.95
N LEU A 208 0.91 0.87 7.50
CA LEU A 208 0.98 2.32 7.71
C LEU A 208 0.83 2.72 9.18
N PHE A 209 -0.14 2.12 9.88
CA PHE A 209 -0.46 2.42 11.28
C PHE A 209 0.30 1.51 12.24
N SER A 210 1.62 1.35 12.06
CA SER A 210 2.41 0.46 12.89
C SER A 210 2.53 0.93 14.34
N SER A 211 2.19 0.06 15.29
CA SER A 211 2.35 0.30 16.73
C SER A 211 3.82 0.30 17.20
N ASP A 212 4.75 -0.11 16.35
CA ASP A 212 6.19 -0.11 16.66
C ASP A 212 6.81 1.30 16.62
N VAL A 213 6.08 2.30 16.09
CA VAL A 213 6.56 3.67 15.93
C VAL A 213 6.50 4.41 17.25
N LYS A 214 7.67 4.82 17.74
CA LYS A 214 7.82 5.50 19.04
C LYS A 214 7.51 6.98 18.95
N ASN A 215 7.18 7.57 20.11
CA ASN A 215 7.00 9.01 20.31
C ASN A 215 5.89 9.63 19.44
N LEU A 216 4.85 8.86 19.10
CA LEU A 216 3.64 9.39 18.47
C LEU A 216 2.86 10.23 19.49
N GLU A 217 2.37 11.39 19.06
CA GLU A 217 1.51 12.22 19.91
C GLU A 217 0.13 11.58 20.08
N ASN A 218 -0.44 11.07 18.99
CA ASN A 218 -1.75 10.40 19.01
C ASN A 218 -1.60 8.89 18.77
N PHE A 219 -0.93 8.20 19.70
CA PHE A 219 -0.75 6.75 19.61
C PHE A 219 -2.08 5.97 19.75
N GLN A 220 -3.08 6.54 20.44
CA GLN A 220 -4.39 5.91 20.63
C GLN A 220 -5.15 5.77 19.31
N LEU A 221 -5.05 6.75 18.41
CA LEU A 221 -5.63 6.62 17.07
C LEU A 221 -4.96 5.47 16.30
N VAL A 222 -3.64 5.33 16.40
CA VAL A 222 -2.90 4.26 15.73
C VAL A 222 -3.31 2.87 16.25
N GLU A 223 -3.40 2.70 17.57
CA GLU A 223 -3.90 1.46 18.19
C GLU A 223 -5.35 1.17 17.78
N GLY A 224 -6.23 2.18 17.84
CA GLY A 224 -7.63 2.03 17.46
C GLY A 224 -7.82 1.64 15.99
N VAL A 225 -6.99 2.15 15.07
CA VAL A 225 -7.00 1.74 13.66
C VAL A 225 -6.51 0.30 13.52
N GLN A 226 -5.43 -0.09 14.22
CA GLN A 226 -4.94 -1.48 14.21
C GLN A 226 -6.04 -2.46 14.66
N GLU A 227 -6.70 -2.19 15.78
CA GLU A 227 -7.77 -3.06 16.30
C GLU A 227 -8.93 -3.18 15.31
N GLN A 228 -9.42 -2.06 14.79
CA GLN A 228 -10.56 -2.02 13.86
C GLN A 228 -10.25 -2.72 12.53
N VAL A 229 -9.05 -2.48 11.96
CA VAL A 229 -8.65 -3.10 10.69
C VAL A 229 -8.40 -4.61 10.86
N ASN A 230 -7.79 -5.04 11.97
CA ASN A 230 -7.63 -6.47 12.27
C ASN A 230 -8.98 -7.17 12.43
N ALA A 231 -9.92 -6.58 13.17
CA ALA A 231 -11.26 -7.13 13.35
C ALA A 231 -12.00 -7.23 12.01
N ALA A 232 -11.99 -6.17 11.20
CA ALA A 232 -12.63 -6.18 9.89
C ALA A 232 -11.99 -7.19 8.92
N LEU A 233 -10.66 -7.34 8.93
CA LEU A 233 -9.98 -8.33 8.10
C LEU A 233 -10.31 -9.77 8.55
N LEU A 234 -10.37 -10.03 9.86
CA LEU A 234 -10.78 -11.33 10.38
C LEU A 234 -12.21 -11.67 9.93
N ASP A 235 -13.17 -10.77 10.17
CA ASP A 235 -14.57 -10.96 9.76
C ASP A 235 -14.66 -11.20 8.24
N TYR A 236 -13.96 -10.39 7.45
CA TYR A 236 -13.93 -10.53 6.00
C TYR A 236 -13.42 -11.92 5.56
N THR A 237 -12.29 -12.38 6.11
CA THR A 237 -11.72 -13.68 5.74
C THR A 237 -12.63 -14.84 6.15
N LEU A 238 -13.24 -14.80 7.34
CA LEU A 238 -14.16 -15.83 7.82
C LEU A 238 -15.42 -15.92 6.96
N CYS A 239 -15.98 -14.77 6.54
CA CYS A 239 -17.20 -14.75 5.72
C CYS A 239 -16.95 -15.10 4.24
N ASN A 240 -15.83 -14.65 3.66
CA ASN A 240 -15.59 -14.74 2.22
C ASN A 240 -14.72 -15.94 1.82
N TYR A 241 -13.96 -16.49 2.78
CA TYR A 241 -13.08 -17.65 2.57
C TYR A 241 -13.30 -18.72 3.67
N PRO A 242 -14.53 -19.21 3.89
CA PRO A 242 -14.84 -20.12 5.00
C PRO A 242 -14.08 -21.45 4.96
N GLN A 243 -13.56 -21.85 3.79
CA GLN A 243 -12.76 -23.06 3.62
C GLN A 243 -11.28 -22.86 4.00
N GLN A 244 -10.83 -21.62 4.18
CA GLN A 244 -9.46 -21.28 4.58
C GLN A 244 -9.47 -20.68 5.99
N THR A 245 -9.75 -21.51 7.00
CA THR A 245 -9.95 -21.08 8.41
C THR A 245 -8.74 -20.36 9.01
N GLU A 246 -7.53 -20.62 8.50
CA GLU A 246 -6.29 -19.98 8.94
C GLU A 246 -5.89 -18.74 8.12
N LYS A 247 -6.69 -18.35 7.11
CA LYS A 247 -6.30 -17.31 6.14
C LYS A 247 -5.89 -16.01 6.82
N PHE A 248 -6.65 -15.54 7.80
CA PHE A 248 -6.32 -14.34 8.58
C PHE A 248 -4.90 -14.40 9.16
N GLY A 249 -4.58 -15.44 9.92
CA GLY A 249 -3.26 -15.62 10.51
C GLY A 249 -2.16 -15.77 9.44
N GLN A 250 -2.46 -16.51 8.37
CA GLN A 250 -1.53 -16.71 7.25
C GLN A 250 -1.23 -15.40 6.50
N LEU A 251 -2.18 -14.47 6.41
CA LEU A 251 -1.96 -13.12 5.86
C LEU A 251 -1.09 -12.28 6.78
N LEU A 252 -1.37 -12.26 8.10
CA LEU A 252 -0.57 -11.50 9.07
C LEU A 252 0.87 -11.98 9.15
N LEU A 253 1.11 -13.29 8.99
CA LEU A 253 2.47 -13.87 8.92
C LEU A 253 3.28 -13.38 7.71
N ARG A 254 2.65 -12.75 6.71
CA ARG A 254 3.35 -12.14 5.59
C ARG A 254 3.91 -10.76 5.94
N LEU A 255 3.36 -10.06 6.93
CA LEU A 255 3.84 -8.72 7.31
C LEU A 255 5.31 -8.73 7.78
N PRO A 256 5.77 -9.65 8.66
CA PRO A 256 7.18 -9.76 9.01
C PRO A 256 8.08 -10.11 7.82
N GLU A 257 7.59 -10.91 6.88
CA GLU A 257 8.33 -11.28 5.67
C GLU A 257 8.50 -10.08 4.72
N ILE A 258 7.43 -9.29 4.53
CA ILE A 258 7.47 -8.02 3.79
C ILE A 258 8.49 -7.07 4.44
N ARG A 259 8.49 -6.96 5.77
CA ARG A 259 9.46 -6.16 6.53
C ARG A 259 10.90 -6.64 6.36
N ALA A 260 11.12 -7.96 6.31
CA ALA A 260 12.45 -8.51 6.07
C ALA A 260 12.95 -8.20 4.65
N ILE A 261 12.09 -8.34 3.64
CA ILE A 261 12.42 -7.99 2.25
C ILE A 261 12.66 -6.48 2.11
N SER A 262 11.82 -5.65 2.73
CA SER A 262 11.95 -4.20 2.66
C SER A 262 13.26 -3.71 3.27
N LYS A 263 13.69 -4.28 4.40
CA LYS A 263 14.99 -3.97 5.02
C LYS A 263 16.16 -4.34 4.10
N GLN A 264 16.12 -5.53 3.48
CA GLN A 264 17.16 -5.91 2.51
C GLN A 264 17.16 -4.98 1.28
N ALA A 265 15.98 -4.55 0.83
CA ALA A 265 15.85 -3.59 -0.28
C ALA A 265 16.41 -2.21 0.09
N GLU A 266 16.18 -1.74 1.32
CA GLU A 266 16.78 -0.51 1.85
C GLU A 266 18.31 -0.60 1.93
N ASP A 267 18.86 -1.73 2.39
CA ASP A 267 20.31 -1.94 2.44
C ASP A 267 20.94 -1.98 1.04
N TYR A 268 20.28 -2.64 0.08
CA TYR A 268 20.70 -2.65 -1.32
C TYR A 268 20.64 -1.24 -1.94
N LEU A 269 19.55 -0.50 -1.71
CA LEU A 269 19.40 0.87 -2.19
C LEU A 269 20.46 1.79 -1.57
N TYR A 270 20.78 1.63 -0.29
CA TYR A 270 21.82 2.38 0.38
C TYR A 270 23.20 2.09 -0.21
N TYR A 271 23.54 0.82 -0.43
CA TYR A 271 24.77 0.43 -1.11
C TYR A 271 24.89 1.10 -2.49
N LYS A 272 23.82 1.04 -3.29
CA LYS A 272 23.75 1.71 -4.59
C LYS A 272 23.89 3.21 -4.51
N HIS A 273 23.31 3.83 -3.48
CA HIS A 273 23.42 5.26 -3.25
C HIS A 273 24.85 5.69 -2.94
N VAL A 274 25.54 4.98 -2.04
CA VAL A 274 26.93 5.29 -1.66
C VAL A 274 27.89 5.15 -2.85
N ASN A 275 27.60 4.23 -3.78
CA ASN A 275 28.38 4.06 -5.00
C ASN A 275 28.05 5.07 -6.11
N GLY A 276 27.06 5.95 -5.92
CA GLY A 276 26.67 6.96 -6.91
C GLY A 276 25.75 6.44 -8.03
N ASP A 277 25.19 5.24 -7.90
CA ASP A 277 24.31 4.62 -8.91
C ASP A 277 22.88 5.15 -8.86
N VAL A 278 22.49 5.80 -7.75
CA VAL A 278 21.13 6.32 -7.54
C VAL A 278 21.04 7.75 -8.07
N PRO A 279 20.06 8.06 -8.95
CA PRO A 279 19.88 9.41 -9.46
C PRO A 279 19.61 10.44 -8.36
N TYR A 280 20.17 11.64 -8.52
CA TYR A 280 19.95 12.77 -7.60
C TYR A 280 18.47 13.21 -7.52
N ASN A 281 18.16 13.93 -6.44
CA ASN A 281 16.84 14.52 -6.14
C ASN A 281 15.71 13.48 -6.21
N ASN A 282 15.73 12.52 -5.29
CA ASN A 282 14.68 11.53 -5.14
C ASN A 282 14.19 11.47 -3.68
N LEU A 283 12.87 11.38 -3.53
CA LEU A 283 12.21 11.16 -2.24
C LEU A 283 12.69 9.85 -1.61
N LEU A 284 13.01 8.83 -2.41
CA LEU A 284 13.58 7.56 -1.93
C LEU A 284 14.82 7.75 -1.04
N ILE A 285 15.77 8.60 -1.42
CA ILE A 285 16.99 8.81 -0.60
C ILE A 285 16.68 9.70 0.60
N GLU A 286 15.78 10.67 0.46
CA GLU A 286 15.32 11.45 1.62
C GLU A 286 14.72 10.54 2.70
N MET A 287 13.87 9.58 2.30
CA MET A 287 13.27 8.61 3.22
C MET A 287 14.29 7.61 3.77
N LEU A 288 15.25 7.18 2.95
CA LEU A 288 16.34 6.30 3.37
C LEU A 288 17.24 6.95 4.43
N HIS A 289 17.54 8.24 4.29
CA HIS A 289 18.32 9.00 5.27
C HIS A 289 17.52 9.22 6.56
N ALA A 290 16.23 9.57 6.45
CA ALA A 290 15.38 9.82 7.61
C ALA A 290 15.22 8.59 8.52
N LYS A 291 15.09 7.39 7.94
CA LYS A 291 14.93 6.14 8.72
C LYS A 291 16.22 5.69 9.42
N ARG A 292 17.37 6.19 8.98
CA ARG A 292 18.71 5.88 9.53
C ARG A 292 19.22 6.96 10.50
N ALA A 293 18.50 8.07 10.67
CA ALA A 293 18.80 9.15 11.60
C ALA A 293 18.28 8.82 13.01
#